data_AF-A0A843JRE6-F1
#
_entry.id   AF-A0A843JRE6-F1
#
_cell.length_a   1.000
_cell.length_b   1.000
_cell.length_c   1.000
_cell.angle_alpha   90.00
_cell.angle_beta   90.00
_cell.angle_gamma   90.00
#
_symmetry.space_group_name_H-M   'P 1'
#
loop_
_entity.id
_entity.type
_entity.pdbx_description
1 polymer ?
#
loop_
_entity_poly.entity_id
_entity_poly.type
_entity_poly.pdbx_seq_one_letter_code
_entity_poly.pdbx_strand_id
1 'polypeptide(L)'
;GIIMKLKILLILKIGIALILLAAPAFSADECFNSSKKLNEDAQTIRLKALDMMGWKVSKTASLAAASIVKGKSELYPKDSVEICIREEGSDLQIKAQSKSRDAGKAEWHKIMGKHIGKSI
;
A
#
# COMPACT_ATOMS: atom_id res chain seq x y z
N GLY A 1 34.83 -24.72 29.31
CA GLY A 1 34.04 -25.90 28.93
C GLY A 1 33.29 -25.66 27.63
N ILE A 2 33.50 -26.52 26.64
CA ILE A 2 32.91 -26.44 25.28
C ILE A 2 31.36 -26.37 25.33
N ILE A 3 30.76 -27.05 26.32
CA ILE A 3 29.31 -27.09 26.59
C ILE A 3 28.73 -25.68 26.87
N MET A 4 29.48 -24.82 27.57
CA MET A 4 29.00 -23.48 27.94
C MET A 4 28.99 -22.53 26.72
N LYS A 5 29.98 -22.67 25.83
CA LYS A 5 30.02 -21.92 24.55
C LYS A 5 28.90 -22.35 23.60
N LEU A 6 28.56 -23.64 23.57
CA LEU A 6 27.48 -24.18 22.74
C LEU A 6 26.10 -23.67 23.19
N LYS A 7 25.86 -23.61 24.51
CA LYS A 7 24.62 -23.04 25.09
C LYS A 7 24.47 -21.55 24.76
N ILE A 8 25.55 -20.77 24.88
CA ILE A 8 25.54 -19.34 24.56
C ILE A 8 25.23 -19.12 23.07
N LEU A 9 25.82 -19.93 22.18
CA LEU A 9 25.56 -19.86 20.75
C LEU A 9 24.10 -20.20 20.40
N LEU A 10 23.52 -21.20 21.08
CA LEU A 10 22.11 -21.57 20.96
C LEU A 10 21.17 -20.46 21.43
N ILE A 11 21.44 -19.86 22.59
CA ILE A 11 20.64 -18.74 23.13
C ILE A 11 20.71 -17.54 22.17
N LEU A 12 21.88 -17.24 21.63
CA LEU A 12 22.06 -16.14 20.68
C LEU A 12 21.26 -16.37 19.38
N LYS A 13 21.27 -17.59 18.84
CA LYS A 13 20.49 -17.98 17.65
C LYS A 13 18.98 -17.86 17.90
N ILE A 14 18.52 -18.30 19.07
CA ILE A 14 17.11 -18.22 19.45
C ILE A 14 16.67 -16.75 19.64
N GLY A 15 17.52 -15.93 20.26
CA GLY A 15 17.27 -14.49 20.40
C GLY A 15 17.11 -13.78 19.06
N ILE A 16 17.97 -14.08 18.08
CA ILE A 16 17.89 -13.49 16.73
C ILE A 16 16.61 -13.94 16.00
N ALA A 17 16.21 -15.22 16.12
CA ALA A 17 14.99 -15.73 15.52
C ALA A 17 13.73 -15.06 16.11
N LEU A 18 13.70 -14.83 17.42
CA LEU A 18 12.61 -14.13 18.11
C LEU A 18 12.50 -12.65 17.69
N ILE A 19 13.63 -11.98 17.45
CA ILE A 19 13.64 -10.58 16.97
C ILE A 19 13.12 -10.50 15.53
N LEU A 20 13.47 -11.46 14.66
CA LEU A 20 12.96 -11.52 13.29
C LEU A 20 11.46 -11.82 13.21
N LEU A 21 10.93 -12.60 14.15
CA LEU A 21 9.49 -12.87 14.28
C LEU A 21 8.69 -11.68 14.84
N ALA A 22 9.35 -10.75 15.54
CA ALA A 22 8.75 -9.55 16.09
C ALA A 22 8.74 -8.36 15.12
N ALA A 23 9.21 -8.54 13.87
CA ALA A 23 9.10 -7.51 12.87
C ALA A 23 7.60 -7.18 12.67
N PRO A 24 7.19 -5.91 12.83
CA PRO A 24 5.82 -5.53 12.51
C PRO A 24 5.56 -5.90 11.05
N ALA A 25 4.43 -6.53 10.79
CA ALA A 25 3.92 -6.66 9.42
C ALA A 25 3.67 -5.23 8.92
N PHE A 26 4.65 -4.63 8.27
CA PHE A 26 4.44 -3.40 7.53
C PHE A 26 3.36 -3.73 6.50
N SER A 27 2.20 -3.08 6.61
CA SER A 27 1.16 -3.16 5.59
C SER A 27 1.81 -2.82 4.26
N ALA A 28 1.94 -3.83 3.39
CA ALA A 28 2.60 -3.68 2.11
C ALA A 28 1.80 -2.69 1.25
N ASP A 29 2.49 -1.77 0.59
CA ASP A 29 1.90 -0.95 -0.45
C ASP A 29 1.35 -1.88 -1.55
N GLU A 30 0.05 -1.81 -1.81
CA GLU A 30 -0.57 -2.56 -2.89
C GLU A 30 -0.63 -1.73 -4.16
N CYS A 31 0.23 -2.07 -5.12
CA CYS A 31 0.39 -1.33 -6.36
C CYS A 31 -0.18 -2.07 -7.57
N PHE A 32 -0.70 -1.32 -8.54
CA PHE A 32 -1.08 -1.82 -9.86
C PHE A 32 -0.87 -0.76 -10.93
N ASN A 33 -0.61 -1.18 -12.16
CA ASN A 33 -0.55 -0.25 -13.29
C ASN A 33 -1.97 0.16 -13.69
N SER A 34 -2.19 1.45 -13.88
CA SER A 34 -3.44 2.00 -14.41
C SER A 34 -3.73 1.41 -15.79
N SER A 35 -4.97 0.95 -15.96
CA SER A 35 -5.56 0.51 -17.22
C SER A 35 -5.81 1.64 -18.22
N LYS A 36 -5.54 2.89 -17.82
CA LYS A 36 -5.92 4.11 -18.54
C LYS A 36 -7.43 4.22 -18.75
N LYS A 37 -8.22 3.59 -17.88
CA LYS A 37 -9.67 3.66 -17.87
C LYS A 37 -10.16 3.88 -16.45
N LEU A 38 -10.70 5.07 -16.21
CA LEU A 38 -11.09 5.54 -14.88
C LEU A 38 -11.99 4.55 -14.11
N ASN A 39 -12.98 3.96 -14.80
CA ASN A 39 -13.92 3.04 -14.18
C ASN A 39 -13.27 1.69 -13.81
N GLU A 40 -12.36 1.18 -14.63
CA GLU A 40 -11.65 -0.07 -14.37
C GLU A 40 -10.67 0.12 -13.21
N ASP A 41 -9.91 1.22 -13.21
CA ASP A 41 -8.99 1.55 -12.12
C ASP A 41 -9.73 1.76 -10.79
N ALA A 42 -10.88 2.43 -10.81
CA ALA A 42 -11.72 2.61 -9.62
C ALA A 42 -12.25 1.27 -9.07
N GLN A 43 -12.59 0.31 -9.95
CA GLN A 43 -12.99 -1.03 -9.51
C GLN A 43 -11.81 -1.79 -8.89
N THR A 44 -10.64 -1.74 -9.53
CA THR A 44 -9.42 -2.36 -8.99
C THR A 44 -9.07 -1.80 -7.60
N ILE A 45 -9.19 -0.47 -7.40
CA ILE A 45 -8.98 0.16 -6.09
C ILE A 45 -9.92 -0.44 -5.04
N ARG A 46 -11.22 -0.59 -5.36
CA ARG A 46 -12.20 -1.14 -4.43
C ARG A 46 -11.92 -2.60 -4.09
N LEU A 47 -11.51 -3.39 -5.08
CA LEU A 47 -11.17 -4.80 -4.90
C LEU A 47 -9.93 -4.96 -4.03
N LYS A 48 -8.83 -4.25 -4.34
CA LYS A 48 -7.60 -4.30 -3.55
C LYS A 48 -7.81 -3.79 -2.12
N ALA A 49 -8.49 -2.66 -1.96
CA ALA A 49 -8.80 -2.12 -0.64
C ALA A 49 -9.62 -3.11 0.21
N LEU A 50 -10.58 -3.80 -0.40
CA LEU A 50 -11.42 -4.77 0.30
C LEU A 50 -10.69 -6.07 0.62
N ASP A 51 -10.12 -6.69 -0.41
CA ASP A 51 -9.56 -8.05 -0.35
C ASP A 51 -8.26 -8.11 0.46
N MET A 52 -7.42 -7.08 0.34
CA MET A 52 -6.07 -7.10 0.90
C MET A 52 -5.95 -6.30 2.19
N MET A 53 -6.84 -5.34 2.41
CA MET A 53 -6.77 -4.39 3.54
C MET A 53 -8.08 -4.32 4.34
N GLY A 54 -9.15 -5.02 3.96
CA GLY A 54 -10.40 -5.00 4.71
C GLY A 54 -11.17 -3.67 4.67
N TRP A 55 -10.94 -2.83 3.66
CA TRP A 55 -11.60 -1.53 3.50
C TRP A 55 -12.71 -1.55 2.47
N LYS A 56 -13.90 -1.08 2.88
CA LYS A 56 -15.00 -0.78 1.96
C LYS A 56 -14.91 0.67 1.47
N VAL A 57 -14.47 0.85 0.23
CA VAL A 57 -14.41 2.16 -0.46
C VAL A 57 -15.67 2.35 -1.32
N SER A 58 -16.28 3.54 -1.26
CA SER A 58 -17.47 3.86 -2.05
C SER A 58 -17.13 4.06 -3.53
N LYS A 59 -18.14 3.96 -4.43
CA LYS A 59 -17.96 4.20 -5.86
C LYS A 59 -17.39 5.60 -6.14
N THR A 60 -17.92 6.61 -5.47
CA THR A 60 -17.48 8.00 -5.64
C THR A 60 -16.05 8.19 -5.15
N ALA A 61 -15.71 7.65 -3.98
CA ALA A 61 -14.37 7.74 -3.44
C ALA A 61 -13.34 7.02 -4.31
N SER A 62 -13.69 5.85 -4.87
CA SER A 62 -12.80 5.12 -5.78
C SER A 62 -12.60 5.83 -7.12
N LEU A 63 -13.63 6.50 -7.64
CA LEU A 63 -13.51 7.30 -8.87
C LEU A 63 -12.63 8.53 -8.64
N ALA A 64 -12.86 9.23 -7.53
CA ALA A 64 -12.01 10.34 -7.13
C ALA A 64 -10.56 9.87 -6.97
N ALA A 65 -10.33 8.75 -6.28
CA ALA A 65 -9.01 8.16 -6.07
C ALA A 65 -8.32 7.78 -7.39
N ALA A 66 -9.03 7.12 -8.32
CA ALA A 66 -8.49 6.78 -9.65
C ALA A 66 -8.21 8.02 -10.52
N SER A 67 -8.88 9.15 -10.25
CA SER A 67 -8.64 10.42 -10.95
C SER A 67 -7.44 11.20 -10.42
N ILE A 68 -6.90 10.81 -9.26
CA ILE A 68 -5.67 11.40 -8.73
C ILE A 68 -4.54 10.94 -9.64
N VAL A 69 -4.12 11.80 -10.55
CA VAL A 69 -2.88 11.65 -11.30
C VAL A 69 -2.12 12.97 -11.19
N LYS A 70 -1.16 13.04 -10.26
CA LYS A 70 -0.25 14.19 -10.16
C LYS A 70 0.88 13.97 -11.16
N GLY A 71 0.99 14.82 -12.19
CA GLY A 71 2.16 14.76 -13.07
C GLY A 71 2.10 15.44 -14.45
N LYS A 72 0.94 15.74 -15.04
CA LYS A 72 0.88 16.53 -16.28
C LYS A 72 -0.31 17.49 -16.30
N SER A 73 -0.12 18.63 -16.94
CA SER A 73 -1.14 19.65 -17.28
C SER A 73 -2.20 19.14 -18.26
N GLU A 74 -2.00 17.95 -18.84
CA GLU A 74 -2.98 17.27 -19.69
C GLU A 74 -3.77 16.26 -18.85
N LEU A 75 -5.10 16.26 -19.02
CA LEU A 75 -6.11 15.47 -18.32
C LEU A 75 -5.87 13.94 -18.30
N TYR A 76 -4.83 13.43 -18.97
CA TYR A 76 -4.44 12.02 -18.98
C TYR A 76 -2.91 11.88 -19.15
N PRO A 77 -2.22 11.08 -18.32
CA PRO A 77 -0.81 10.78 -18.53
C PRO A 77 -0.66 9.92 -19.80
N LYS A 78 0.12 10.39 -20.78
CA LYS A 78 0.54 9.55 -21.92
C LYS A 78 1.33 8.33 -21.45
N ASP A 79 2.08 8.51 -20.37
CA ASP A 79 2.95 7.53 -19.74
C ASP A 79 2.19 6.58 -18.81
N SER A 80 2.78 5.42 -18.50
CA SER A 80 2.19 4.50 -17.54
C SER A 80 2.21 5.10 -16.12
N VAL A 81 1.08 4.98 -15.42
CA VAL A 81 0.92 5.37 -14.03
C VAL A 81 0.71 4.15 -13.19
N GLU A 82 1.41 4.06 -12.07
CA GLU A 82 1.25 3.04 -11.06
C GLU A 82 0.47 3.63 -9.89
N ILE A 83 -0.65 3.01 -9.58
CA ILE A 83 -1.52 3.39 -8.47
C ILE A 83 -1.17 2.46 -7.31
N CYS A 84 -0.81 3.03 -6.17
CA CYS A 84 -0.53 2.28 -4.95
C CYS A 84 -1.50 2.68 -3.85
N ILE A 85 -1.91 1.71 -3.05
CA ILE A 85 -2.80 1.88 -1.91
C ILE A 85 -2.05 1.41 -0.68
N ARG A 86 -2.25 2.06 0.46
CA ARG A 86 -1.71 1.61 1.75
C ARG A 86 -2.63 1.94 2.89
N GLU A 87 -2.47 1.21 3.97
CA GLU A 87 -2.98 1.61 5.28
C GLU A 87 -1.89 2.35 6.05
N GLU A 88 -2.21 3.54 6.55
CA GLU A 88 -1.35 4.29 7.47
C GLU A 88 -2.18 4.68 8.69
N GLY A 89 -1.94 3.98 9.80
CA GLY A 89 -2.69 4.19 11.04
C GLY A 89 -4.16 3.82 10.91
N SER A 90 -5.05 4.82 10.98
CA SER A 90 -6.50 4.65 10.82
C SER A 90 -7.01 4.99 9.43
N ASP A 91 -6.10 5.27 8.49
CA ASP A 91 -6.46 5.87 7.21
C ASP A 91 -6.02 4.98 6.05
N LEU A 92 -6.89 4.89 5.05
CA LEU A 92 -6.56 4.35 3.75
C LEU A 92 -6.03 5.48 2.87
N GLN A 93 -4.87 5.28 2.27
CA GLN A 93 -4.22 6.26 1.41
C GLN A 93 -3.94 5.70 0.02
N ILE A 94 -3.89 6.59 -0.96
CA ILE A 94 -3.57 6.28 -2.34
C ILE A 94 -2.52 7.25 -2.89
N LYS A 95 -1.62 6.76 -3.74
CA LYS A 95 -0.75 7.59 -4.57
C LYS A 95 -0.82 7.09 -6.01
N ALA A 96 -0.59 7.98 -6.96
CA ALA A 96 -0.47 7.65 -8.37
C ALA A 96 0.86 8.19 -8.90
N GLN A 97 1.80 7.29 -9.14
CA GLN A 97 3.17 7.61 -9.56
C GLN A 97 3.32 7.41 -11.07
N SER A 98 3.73 8.45 -11.78
CA SER A 98 4.17 8.31 -13.17
C SER A 98 5.53 7.61 -13.23
N LYS A 99 5.72 6.75 -14.23
CA LYS A 99 7.01 6.09 -14.53
C LYS A 99 7.93 6.94 -15.42
N SER A 100 7.53 8.15 -15.79
CA SER A 100 8.38 9.05 -16.57
C SER A 100 9.62 9.47 -15.79
N ARG A 101 10.76 9.64 -16.47
CA ARG A 101 12.05 9.98 -15.85
C ARG A 101 12.08 11.39 -15.23
N ASP A 102 11.27 12.29 -15.77
CA ASP A 102 11.08 13.66 -15.30
C ASP A 102 9.95 13.78 -14.28
N ALA A 103 9.27 12.66 -13.95
CA ALA A 103 8.23 12.68 -12.95
C ALA A 103 8.83 12.86 -11.55
N GLY A 104 8.33 13.86 -10.82
CA GLY A 104 8.57 13.98 -9.38
C GLY A 104 7.94 12.84 -8.58
N LYS A 105 8.16 12.85 -7.26
CA LYS A 105 7.51 11.91 -6.35
C LYS A 105 6.05 12.32 -6.13
N ALA A 106 5.13 11.39 -6.33
CA ALA A 106 3.72 11.60 -6.03
C ALA A 106 3.47 11.61 -4.51
N GLU A 107 2.50 12.42 -4.09
CA GLU A 107 2.05 12.49 -2.70
C GLU A 107 1.00 11.42 -2.41
N TRP A 108 0.91 11.04 -1.14
CA TRP A 108 -0.16 10.19 -0.64
C TRP A 108 -1.40 11.02 -0.32
N HIS A 109 -2.55 10.51 -0.70
CA HIS A 109 -3.84 11.14 -0.48
C HIS A 109 -4.76 10.20 0.28
N LYS A 110 -5.38 10.71 1.36
CA LYS A 110 -6.38 9.96 2.10
C LYS A 110 -7.61 9.72 1.23
N ILE A 111 -8.12 8.49 1.25
CA ILE A 111 -9.36 8.11 0.58
C ILE A 111 -10.42 7.71 1.59
N MET A 112 -11.66 8.10 1.31
CA MET A 112 -12.78 7.77 2.18
C MET A 112 -13.17 6.30 2.02
N GLY A 113 -13.12 5.56 3.12
CA GLY A 113 -13.61 4.19 3.20
C GLY A 113 -13.99 3.82 4.63
N LYS A 114 -14.55 2.62 4.81
CA LYS A 114 -14.85 2.04 6.12
C LYS A 114 -14.06 0.74 6.29
N HIS A 115 -13.23 0.65 7.32
CA HIS A 115 -12.57 -0.60 7.68
C HIS A 115 -13.59 -1.58 8.26
N ILE A 116 -13.62 -2.82 7.75
CA ILE A 116 -14.63 -3.83 8.09
C ILE A 116 -14.30 -4.56 9.41
N GLY A 117 -13.07 -4.45 9.92
CA GLY A 117 -12.63 -5.12 11.15
C GLY A 117 -12.55 -4.26 12.43
N LYS A 118 -12.85 -2.95 12.36
CA LYS A 118 -12.95 -2.10 13.57
C LYS A 118 -14.42 -1.91 13.92
N SER A 119 -14.95 -2.78 14.79
CA SER A 119 -16.06 -2.37 15.66
C SER A 119 -15.55 -1.23 16.52
N ILE A 120 -16.33 -0.15 16.57
CA ILE A 120 -16.17 0.94 17.52
C ILE A 120 -16.51 0.41 18.91
#